data_AF-A0A961PR00-F1
#
_entry.id   AF-A0A961PR00-F1
#
_cell.length_a   1.000
_cell.length_b   1.000
_cell.length_c   1.000
_cell.angle_alpha   90.00
_cell.angle_beta   90.00
_cell.angle_gamma   90.00
#
_symmetry.space_group_name_H-M   'P 1'
#
loop_
_entity.id
_entity.type
_entity.pdbx_description
1 polymer ?
#
loop_
_entity_poly.entity_id
_entity_poly.type
_entity_poly.pdbx_seq_one_letter_code
_entity_poly.pdbx_strand_id
1 'polypeptide(L)'
;MKITRLIRATGYAAVLAIASAGSALAATMTLDFTGETVGALAGDTFSKSQGALTFTFNGPGLRIRTLPSAFETAYSLDRWLSTTADAGPIEMLISGGVINSVRYLNPINGSVTSEIDVIDAVAYDALSTVLDSASNSNEYNTLFGPDIARMTFVEGSGGSGFVLGQFVVDYTAAAIPLPAGFPLLLAGLGGLAVLRRRKKPA
;
A
#
# COMPACT_ATOMS: atom_id res chain seq x y z
N MET A 1 30.39 -28.32 -69.53
CA MET A 1 29.17 -27.73 -68.92
C MET A 1 29.50 -27.41 -67.45
N LYS A 2 29.78 -26.14 -67.12
CA LYS A 2 30.25 -25.69 -65.79
C LYS A 2 29.05 -25.30 -64.93
N ILE A 3 28.86 -25.99 -63.80
CA ILE A 3 27.78 -25.72 -62.83
C ILE A 3 28.38 -24.89 -61.68
N THR A 4 28.11 -23.59 -61.68
CA THR A 4 28.53 -22.65 -60.62
C THR A 4 27.47 -22.65 -59.53
N ARG A 5 27.79 -23.18 -58.34
CA ARG A 5 26.90 -23.16 -57.17
C ARG A 5 27.07 -21.85 -56.40
N LEU A 6 25.99 -21.09 -56.30
CA LEU A 6 25.87 -19.85 -55.52
C LEU A 6 25.47 -20.20 -54.08
N ILE A 7 26.39 -20.04 -53.13
CA ILE A 7 26.11 -20.22 -51.69
C ILE A 7 25.65 -18.87 -51.14
N ARG A 8 24.35 -18.71 -50.85
CA ARG A 8 23.82 -17.56 -50.10
C ARG A 8 24.02 -17.81 -48.61
N ALA A 9 24.85 -17.00 -47.97
CA ALA A 9 25.00 -16.97 -46.51
C ALA A 9 23.87 -16.12 -45.91
N THR A 10 22.88 -16.77 -45.30
CA THR A 10 21.81 -16.12 -44.55
C THR A 10 22.35 -15.76 -43.16
N GLY A 11 22.72 -14.50 -42.97
CA GLY A 11 23.14 -13.98 -41.66
C GLY A 11 21.93 -13.85 -40.73
N TYR A 12 21.86 -14.69 -39.71
CA TYR A 12 20.91 -14.55 -38.62
C TYR A 12 21.45 -13.50 -37.62
N ALA A 13 20.84 -12.32 -37.60
CA ALA A 13 21.07 -11.33 -36.54
C ALA A 13 20.31 -11.79 -35.29
N ALA A 14 21.05 -12.31 -34.30
CA ALA A 14 20.50 -12.62 -32.99
C ALA A 14 20.23 -11.31 -32.23
N VAL A 15 18.98 -10.84 -32.22
CA VAL A 15 18.53 -9.75 -31.35
C VAL A 15 18.32 -10.33 -29.96
N LEU A 16 19.29 -10.15 -29.08
CA LEU A 16 19.21 -10.53 -27.67
C LEU A 16 18.41 -9.45 -26.93
N ALA A 17 17.09 -9.63 -26.82
CA ALA A 17 16.26 -8.78 -25.97
C ALA A 17 16.45 -9.20 -24.51
N ILE A 18 17.23 -8.43 -23.75
CA ILE A 18 17.34 -8.58 -22.29
C ILE A 18 16.14 -7.86 -21.68
N ALA A 19 15.05 -8.59 -21.46
CA ALA A 19 13.93 -8.11 -20.66
C ALA A 19 14.33 -8.25 -19.18
N SER A 20 14.72 -7.15 -18.53
CA SER A 20 14.90 -7.11 -17.08
C SER A 20 13.54 -6.99 -16.41
N ALA A 21 12.91 -8.11 -16.07
CA ALA A 21 11.72 -8.12 -15.23
C ALA A 21 12.15 -7.79 -13.79
N GLY A 22 11.91 -6.56 -13.34
CA GLY A 22 11.97 -6.23 -11.92
C GLY A 22 10.87 -7.02 -11.21
N SER A 23 11.24 -7.99 -10.37
CA SER A 23 10.27 -8.73 -9.58
C SER A 23 9.63 -7.78 -8.58
N ALA A 24 8.30 -7.72 -8.56
CA ALA A 24 7.59 -6.93 -7.56
C ALA A 24 7.87 -7.52 -6.17
N LEU A 25 8.29 -6.67 -5.24
CA LEU A 25 8.63 -7.10 -3.88
C LEU A 25 7.36 -7.00 -3.02
N ALA A 26 7.02 -8.10 -2.34
CA ALA A 26 6.05 -8.05 -1.26
C ALA A 26 6.64 -7.23 -0.10
N ALA A 27 5.85 -6.30 0.43
CA ALA A 27 6.24 -5.41 1.51
C ALA A 27 5.08 -5.26 2.50
N THR A 28 5.44 -4.95 3.75
CA THR A 28 4.49 -4.61 4.81
C THR A 28 4.78 -3.19 5.26
N MET A 29 3.75 -2.40 5.49
CA MET A 29 3.87 -1.07 6.09
C MET A 29 2.90 -0.88 7.25
N THR A 30 3.24 0.09 8.11
CA THR A 30 2.44 0.44 9.28
C THR A 30 2.07 1.91 9.21
N LEU A 31 0.79 2.19 9.01
CA LEU A 31 0.19 3.52 9.03
C LEU A 31 -0.40 3.79 10.41
N ASP A 32 -0.02 4.89 11.04
CA ASP A 32 -0.64 5.39 12.26
C ASP A 32 -0.99 6.87 12.13
N PHE A 33 -1.53 7.46 13.19
CA PHE A 33 -1.86 8.89 13.24
C PHE A 33 -0.94 9.66 14.19
N THR A 34 0.17 9.05 14.62
CA THR A 34 1.09 9.65 15.57
C THR A 34 1.62 10.98 15.04
N GLY A 35 1.55 12.03 15.85
CA GLY A 35 1.98 13.38 15.48
C GLY A 35 1.02 14.16 14.57
N GLU A 36 -0.14 13.58 14.18
CA GLU A 36 -1.16 14.33 13.46
C GLU A 36 -1.84 15.38 14.37
N THR A 37 -2.31 16.47 13.76
CA THR A 37 -2.98 17.55 14.50
C THR A 37 -4.35 17.10 14.99
N VAL A 38 -4.61 17.28 16.29
CA VAL A 38 -5.90 16.97 16.90
C VAL A 38 -6.96 17.96 16.44
N GLY A 39 -8.14 17.46 16.10
CA GLY A 39 -9.30 18.28 15.74
C GLY A 39 -10.07 17.74 14.56
N ALA A 40 -11.08 18.51 14.15
CA ALA A 40 -11.85 18.25 12.94
C ALA A 40 -10.96 18.35 11.70
N LEU A 41 -11.20 17.46 10.74
CA LEU A 41 -10.45 17.41 9.50
C LEU A 41 -11.18 18.21 8.42
N ALA A 42 -10.42 18.92 7.59
CA ALA A 42 -10.97 19.83 6.61
C ALA A 42 -11.80 19.08 5.55
N GLY A 43 -13.06 19.50 5.37
CA GLY A 43 -13.96 18.86 4.42
C GLY A 43 -14.17 17.37 4.70
N ASP A 44 -14.03 16.95 5.97
CA ASP A 44 -14.24 15.56 6.39
C ASP A 44 -13.31 14.56 5.69
N THR A 45 -12.17 15.05 5.21
CA THR A 45 -11.16 14.30 4.45
C THR A 45 -9.80 14.42 5.11
N PHE A 46 -9.08 13.30 5.22
CA PHE A 46 -7.70 13.24 5.67
C PHE A 46 -6.88 12.34 4.76
N SER A 47 -5.72 12.80 4.31
CA SER A 47 -4.84 12.00 3.46
C SER A 47 -3.45 11.87 4.07
N LYS A 48 -2.91 10.66 4.05
CA LYS A 48 -1.56 10.36 4.52
C LYS A 48 -0.87 9.44 3.53
N SER A 49 0.35 9.81 3.14
CA SER A 49 1.19 9.00 2.26
C SER A 49 2.29 8.32 3.05
N GLN A 50 2.53 7.04 2.78
CA GLN A 50 3.60 6.28 3.41
C GLN A 50 4.21 5.30 2.41
N GLY A 51 5.53 5.40 2.21
CA GLY A 51 6.19 4.64 1.15
C GLY A 51 5.60 4.98 -0.22
N ALA A 52 5.14 3.95 -0.93
CA ALA A 52 4.51 4.09 -2.25
C ALA A 52 2.98 4.26 -2.18
N LEU A 53 2.37 4.13 -1.00
CA LEU A 53 0.92 4.16 -0.84
C LEU A 53 0.43 5.54 -0.38
N THR A 54 -0.75 5.91 -0.84
CA THR A 54 -1.53 7.04 -0.32
C THR A 54 -2.86 6.53 0.18
N PHE A 55 -3.16 6.89 1.43
CA PHE A 55 -4.41 6.58 2.12
C PHE A 55 -5.23 7.85 2.24
N THR A 56 -6.47 7.81 1.78
CA THR A 56 -7.42 8.92 1.91
C THR A 56 -8.63 8.45 2.70
N PHE A 57 -8.82 9.03 3.88
CA PHE A 57 -9.94 8.78 4.76
C PHE A 57 -11.01 9.86 4.54
N ASN A 58 -12.25 9.43 4.34
CA ASN A 58 -13.41 10.29 4.21
C ASN A 58 -14.48 9.85 5.22
N GLY A 59 -15.26 10.78 5.76
CA GLY A 59 -16.42 10.42 6.56
C GLY A 59 -16.99 11.61 7.33
N PRO A 60 -18.32 11.68 7.54
CA PRO A 60 -18.94 12.83 8.18
C PRO A 60 -18.34 13.12 9.57
N GLY A 61 -17.89 14.34 9.78
CA GLY A 61 -17.30 14.79 11.04
C GLY A 61 -15.97 14.10 11.38
N LEU A 62 -15.21 13.66 10.39
CA LEU A 62 -13.90 13.01 10.58
C LEU A 62 -12.98 13.88 11.44
N ARG A 63 -12.31 13.26 12.40
CA ARG A 63 -11.41 13.95 13.33
C ARG A 63 -10.28 13.05 13.81
N ILE A 64 -9.14 13.69 14.06
CA ILE A 64 -8.05 13.09 14.84
C ILE A 64 -8.25 13.47 16.30
N ARG A 65 -8.16 12.49 17.20
CA ARG A 65 -8.35 12.69 18.63
C ARG A 65 -7.24 12.08 19.48
N THR A 66 -7.14 12.57 20.70
CA THR A 66 -6.42 11.91 21.78
C THR A 66 -7.40 11.05 22.57
N LEU A 67 -6.96 9.85 22.97
CA LEU A 67 -7.68 9.00 23.92
C LEU A 67 -7.04 9.15 25.32
N PRO A 68 -7.71 8.68 26.39
CA PRO A 68 -7.11 8.64 27.72
C PRO A 68 -5.76 7.92 27.74
N SER A 69 -4.86 8.29 28.67
CA SER A 69 -3.49 7.78 28.75
C SER A 69 -3.36 6.25 28.89
N ALA A 70 -4.40 5.58 29.36
CA ALA A 70 -4.45 4.11 29.40
C ALA A 70 -4.29 3.50 28.00
N PHE A 71 -4.87 4.12 26.97
CA PHE A 71 -4.74 3.68 25.58
C PHE A 71 -3.33 3.93 25.04
N GLU A 72 -2.74 5.07 25.35
CA GLU A 72 -1.36 5.39 24.94
C GLU A 72 -0.37 4.37 25.54
N THR A 73 -0.57 4.00 26.81
CA THR A 73 0.26 2.99 27.48
C THR A 73 0.08 1.60 26.86
N ALA A 74 -1.16 1.21 26.54
CA ALA A 74 -1.47 -0.09 25.97
C ALA A 74 -0.95 -0.26 24.53
N TYR A 75 -1.06 0.78 23.71
CA TYR A 75 -0.85 0.68 22.27
C TYR A 75 0.35 1.48 21.74
N SER A 76 0.99 2.31 22.58
CA SER A 76 2.05 3.24 22.17
C SER A 76 1.62 4.19 21.04
N LEU A 77 0.35 4.62 21.04
CA LEU A 77 -0.25 5.55 20.08
C LEU A 77 -0.85 6.75 20.81
N ASP A 78 -0.54 7.96 20.35
CA ASP A 78 -1.03 9.21 20.95
C ASP A 78 -2.20 9.84 20.18
N ARG A 79 -2.52 9.31 18.99
CA ARG A 79 -3.55 9.83 18.09
C ARG A 79 -4.35 8.71 17.44
N TRP A 80 -5.62 9.02 17.23
CA TRP A 80 -6.63 8.07 16.80
C TRP A 80 -7.59 8.72 15.81
N LEU A 81 -8.08 7.93 14.85
CA LEU A 81 -9.07 8.37 13.87
C LEU A 81 -10.48 8.01 14.32
N SER A 82 -11.42 8.93 14.16
CA SER A 82 -12.84 8.75 14.49
C SER A 82 -13.70 9.75 13.70
N THR A 83 -15.03 9.63 13.80
CA THR A 83 -15.99 10.65 13.33
C THR A 83 -16.57 11.47 14.48
N THR A 84 -17.41 12.46 14.17
CA THR A 84 -18.13 13.24 15.19
C THR A 84 -19.24 12.39 15.79
N ALA A 85 -19.21 12.24 17.11
CA ALA A 85 -19.99 11.23 17.84
C ALA A 85 -19.67 9.78 17.43
N ASP A 86 -18.52 9.55 16.81
CA ASP A 86 -17.91 8.24 16.55
C ASP A 86 -18.76 7.27 15.69
N ALA A 87 -19.94 7.67 15.19
CA ALA A 87 -20.94 6.80 14.56
C ALA A 87 -20.63 6.29 13.12
N GLY A 88 -19.50 6.68 12.52
CA GLY A 88 -19.20 6.39 11.11
C GLY A 88 -20.23 6.91 10.08
N PRO A 89 -20.15 6.46 8.81
CA PRO A 89 -19.12 5.59 8.26
C PRO A 89 -17.77 6.32 8.07
N ILE A 90 -16.67 5.59 8.16
CA ILE A 90 -15.35 6.02 7.65
C ILE A 90 -15.04 5.20 6.40
N GLU A 91 -14.75 5.87 5.29
CA GLU A 91 -14.25 5.28 4.07
C GLU A 91 -12.75 5.52 3.98
N MET A 92 -11.97 4.48 3.69
CA MET A 92 -10.54 4.57 3.38
C MET A 92 -10.30 4.15 1.93
N LEU A 93 -9.80 5.07 1.13
CA LEU A 93 -9.32 4.84 -0.23
C LEU A 93 -7.82 4.61 -0.20
N ILE A 94 -7.34 3.59 -0.92
CA ILE A 94 -5.91 3.23 -0.99
C ILE A 94 -5.46 3.31 -2.45
N SER A 95 -4.33 3.95 -2.69
CA SER A 95 -3.72 4.05 -4.02
C SER A 95 -2.21 3.90 -3.97
N GLY A 96 -1.58 3.58 -5.11
CA GLY A 96 -0.11 3.51 -5.26
C GLY A 96 0.51 2.11 -5.21
N GLY A 97 -0.29 1.06 -5.05
CA GLY A 97 0.19 -0.34 -5.05
C GLY A 97 -0.95 -1.36 -5.07
N VAL A 98 -0.59 -2.64 -5.16
CA VAL A 98 -1.53 -3.77 -5.07
C VAL A 98 -1.61 -4.22 -3.62
N ILE A 99 -2.74 -4.03 -2.97
CA ILE A 99 -2.93 -4.39 -1.57
C ILE A 99 -3.42 -5.83 -1.47
N ASN A 100 -2.82 -6.63 -0.58
CA ASN A 100 -3.17 -8.04 -0.36
C ASN A 100 -3.98 -8.23 0.93
N SER A 101 -3.66 -7.45 1.95
CA SER A 101 -4.37 -7.45 3.23
C SER A 101 -4.21 -6.12 3.95
N VAL A 102 -5.23 -5.78 4.73
CA VAL A 102 -5.20 -4.66 5.67
C VAL A 102 -5.65 -5.15 7.03
N ARG A 103 -4.78 -4.98 8.02
CA ARG A 103 -5.10 -5.17 9.42
C ARG A 103 -5.27 -3.83 10.10
N TYR A 104 -6.34 -3.64 10.88
CA TYR A 104 -6.57 -2.42 11.65
C TYR A 104 -6.72 -2.72 13.14
N LEU A 105 -6.36 -1.74 13.98
CA LEU A 105 -6.53 -1.75 15.42
C LEU A 105 -7.87 -1.12 15.82
N ASN A 106 -8.70 -1.90 16.50
CA ASN A 106 -9.85 -1.44 17.28
C ASN A 106 -9.45 -1.35 18.77
N PRO A 107 -9.18 -0.15 19.30
CA PRO A 107 -8.69 0.00 20.67
C PRO A 107 -9.78 -0.20 21.73
N ILE A 108 -11.06 -0.05 21.38
CA ILE A 108 -12.21 -0.14 22.29
C ILE A 108 -12.84 -1.54 22.12
N ASN A 109 -12.13 -2.54 22.62
CA ASN A 109 -12.50 -3.95 22.52
C ASN A 109 -12.83 -4.58 23.88
N GLY A 110 -13.00 -3.76 24.92
CA GLY A 110 -13.17 -4.22 26.31
C GLY A 110 -11.87 -4.46 27.08
N SER A 111 -10.69 -4.31 26.46
CA SER A 111 -9.39 -4.60 27.12
C SER A 111 -8.85 -3.43 27.95
N VAL A 112 -9.01 -2.20 27.44
CA VAL A 112 -8.56 -0.96 28.10
C VAL A 112 -9.71 -0.27 28.83
N THR A 113 -10.90 -0.31 28.25
CA THR A 113 -12.15 0.20 28.82
C THR A 113 -13.13 -0.95 29.02
N SER A 114 -14.22 -0.72 29.76
CA SER A 114 -15.35 -1.69 29.82
C SER A 114 -16.29 -1.57 28.61
N GLU A 115 -15.98 -0.67 27.69
CA GLU A 115 -16.72 -0.43 26.45
C GLU A 115 -16.21 -1.38 25.36
N ILE A 116 -17.13 -1.88 24.54
CA ILE A 116 -16.86 -2.82 23.45
C ILE A 116 -17.51 -2.26 22.19
N ASP A 117 -16.68 -1.86 21.24
CA ASP A 117 -17.12 -1.41 19.93
C ASP A 117 -17.04 -2.58 18.96
N VAL A 118 -18.17 -2.88 18.32
CA VAL A 118 -18.22 -3.78 17.18
C VAL A 118 -18.02 -2.93 15.93
N ILE A 119 -17.06 -3.30 15.08
CA ILE A 119 -16.80 -2.60 13.83
C ILE A 119 -17.16 -3.52 12.67
N ASP A 120 -18.08 -3.06 11.83
CA ASP A 120 -18.42 -3.66 10.54
C ASP A 120 -17.47 -3.08 9.49
N ALA A 121 -16.46 -3.86 9.11
CA ALA A 121 -15.48 -3.50 8.10
C ALA A 121 -15.70 -4.29 6.81
N VAL A 122 -15.63 -3.61 5.67
CA VAL A 122 -15.77 -4.25 4.34
C VAL A 122 -14.65 -3.75 3.43
N ALA A 123 -13.96 -4.67 2.77
CA ALA A 123 -12.95 -4.39 1.75
C ALA A 123 -13.53 -4.53 0.34
N TYR A 124 -13.17 -3.62 -0.55
CA TYR A 124 -13.60 -3.58 -1.94
C TYR A 124 -12.40 -3.46 -2.89
N ASP A 125 -12.55 -4.03 -4.08
CA ASP A 125 -11.68 -3.75 -5.21
C ASP A 125 -11.98 -2.37 -5.84
N ALA A 126 -11.23 -2.01 -6.89
CA ALA A 126 -11.43 -0.76 -7.64
C ALA A 126 -12.77 -0.69 -8.40
N LEU A 127 -13.45 -1.82 -8.59
CA LEU A 127 -14.76 -1.93 -9.26
C LEU A 127 -15.93 -1.97 -8.26
N SER A 128 -15.66 -1.75 -6.96
CA SER A 128 -16.64 -1.86 -5.88
C SER A 128 -17.19 -3.26 -5.64
N THR A 129 -16.50 -4.31 -6.09
CA THR A 129 -16.79 -5.69 -5.68
C THR A 129 -16.32 -5.90 -4.25
N VAL A 130 -17.16 -6.50 -3.40
CA VAL A 130 -16.75 -6.91 -2.05
C VAL A 130 -15.72 -8.03 -2.15
N LEU A 131 -14.56 -7.82 -1.54
CA LEU A 131 -13.48 -8.82 -1.45
C LEU A 131 -13.59 -9.63 -0.16
N ASP A 132 -13.82 -8.95 0.97
CA ASP A 132 -13.92 -9.54 2.30
C ASP A 132 -14.67 -8.60 3.26
N SER A 133 -15.15 -9.14 4.37
CA SER A 133 -15.86 -8.38 5.40
C SER A 133 -15.69 -9.01 6.78
N ALA A 134 -15.65 -8.18 7.82
CA ALA A 134 -15.56 -8.60 9.21
C ALA A 134 -16.53 -7.76 10.06
N SER A 135 -17.20 -8.42 11.01
CA SER A 135 -18.04 -7.78 12.02
C SER A 135 -17.71 -8.39 13.37
N ASN A 136 -16.88 -7.71 14.16
CA ASN A 136 -16.49 -8.16 15.50
C ASN A 136 -15.88 -7.02 16.32
N SER A 137 -15.59 -7.32 17.58
CA SER A 137 -14.95 -6.42 18.55
C SER A 137 -13.52 -6.87 18.92
N ASN A 138 -12.83 -7.60 18.05
CA ASN A 138 -11.44 -7.99 18.30
C ASN A 138 -10.53 -6.77 18.28
N GLU A 139 -9.42 -6.84 19.03
CA GLU A 139 -8.38 -5.80 19.02
C GLU A 139 -7.82 -5.55 17.61
N TYR A 140 -7.52 -6.65 16.91
CA TYR A 140 -6.97 -6.61 15.58
C TYR A 140 -7.86 -7.35 14.62
N ASN A 141 -8.18 -6.67 13.52
CA ASN A 141 -9.04 -7.19 12.47
C ASN A 141 -8.31 -7.12 11.15
N THR A 142 -8.28 -8.24 10.43
CA THR A 142 -7.61 -8.33 9.13
C THR A 142 -8.63 -8.66 8.06
N LEU A 143 -8.66 -7.86 7.01
CA LEU A 143 -9.40 -8.11 5.79
C LEU A 143 -8.42 -8.50 4.69
N PHE A 144 -8.75 -9.57 3.96
CA PHE A 144 -7.93 -10.13 2.90
C PHE A 144 -8.55 -9.86 1.53
N GLY A 145 -7.73 -9.70 0.51
CA GLY A 145 -8.23 -9.59 -0.84
C GLY A 145 -7.14 -9.13 -1.79
N PRO A 146 -7.09 -9.67 -3.01
CA PRO A 146 -6.24 -9.08 -4.04
C PRO A 146 -6.77 -7.69 -4.40
N ASP A 147 -5.87 -6.74 -4.59
CA ASP A 147 -6.17 -5.40 -5.10
C ASP A 147 -7.20 -4.61 -4.26
N ILE A 148 -7.12 -4.69 -2.92
CA ILE A 148 -7.97 -3.84 -2.05
C ILE A 148 -7.71 -2.36 -2.38
N ALA A 149 -8.74 -1.68 -2.88
CA ALA A 149 -8.67 -0.27 -3.27
C ALA A 149 -9.48 0.63 -2.34
N ARG A 150 -10.49 0.07 -1.65
CA ARG A 150 -11.34 0.79 -0.72
C ARG A 150 -11.70 -0.08 0.48
N MET A 151 -11.83 0.52 1.65
CA MET A 151 -12.43 -0.08 2.83
C MET A 151 -13.49 0.84 3.41
N THR A 152 -14.55 0.28 3.98
CA THR A 152 -15.54 1.02 4.76
C THR A 152 -15.61 0.46 6.16
N PHE A 153 -15.65 1.34 7.15
CA PHE A 153 -15.81 1.02 8.56
C PHE A 153 -17.10 1.66 9.05
N VAL A 154 -17.98 0.85 9.59
CA VAL A 154 -19.26 1.27 10.16
C VAL A 154 -19.34 0.72 11.57
N GLU A 155 -20.01 1.46 12.42
CA GLU A 155 -20.34 0.97 13.73
C GLU A 155 -21.34 -0.19 13.64
N GLY A 156 -21.04 -1.29 14.33
CA GLY A 156 -21.98 -2.38 14.53
C GLY A 156 -23.17 -1.93 15.39
N SER A 157 -24.25 -2.72 15.36
CA SER A 157 -25.52 -2.31 15.99
C SER A 157 -25.39 -2.01 17.50
N GLY A 158 -25.59 -0.74 17.88
CA GLY A 158 -25.95 -0.34 19.25
C GLY A 158 -24.86 0.30 20.11
N GLY A 159 -23.73 0.73 19.57
CA GLY A 159 -22.71 1.44 20.35
C GLY A 159 -22.86 2.98 20.36
N SER A 160 -21.83 3.64 20.89
CA SER A 160 -21.63 5.10 20.92
C SER A 160 -20.68 5.60 19.81
N GLY A 161 -20.35 4.72 18.88
CA GLY A 161 -19.40 4.90 17.80
C GLY A 161 -18.19 3.99 17.88
N PHE A 162 -17.15 4.27 17.08
CA PHE A 162 -15.90 3.53 17.07
C PHE A 162 -14.67 4.41 16.85
N VAL A 163 -13.50 3.84 17.15
CA VAL A 163 -12.19 4.44 16.91
C VAL A 163 -11.33 3.50 16.10
N LEU A 164 -10.53 4.07 15.20
CA LEU A 164 -9.51 3.33 14.46
C LEU A 164 -8.13 3.82 14.87
N GLY A 165 -7.26 2.87 15.16
CA GLY A 165 -5.86 3.10 15.45
C GLY A 165 -4.96 2.79 14.26
N GLN A 166 -3.86 2.11 14.53
CA GLN A 166 -2.88 1.67 13.55
C GLN A 166 -3.48 0.75 12.47
N PHE A 167 -3.00 0.91 11.24
CA PHE A 167 -3.22 0.01 10.12
C PHE A 167 -1.89 -0.66 9.73
N VAL A 168 -1.90 -1.96 9.51
CA VAL A 168 -0.79 -2.74 8.95
C VAL A 168 -1.22 -3.26 7.59
N VAL A 169 -0.50 -2.89 6.55
CA VAL A 169 -0.89 -3.12 5.16
C VAL A 169 0.18 -3.96 4.48
N ASP A 170 -0.23 -5.13 3.99
CA ASP A 170 0.61 -5.95 3.13
C ASP A 170 0.30 -5.62 1.68
N TYR A 171 1.34 -5.26 0.93
CA TYR A 171 1.18 -4.80 -0.44
C TYR A 171 2.32 -5.29 -1.32
N THR A 172 2.02 -5.37 -2.61
CA THR A 172 3.00 -5.60 -3.65
C THR A 172 3.27 -4.25 -4.30
N ALA A 173 4.48 -3.72 -4.07
CA ALA A 173 4.87 -2.46 -4.68
C ALA A 173 4.87 -2.60 -6.21
N ALA A 174 4.35 -1.60 -6.92
CA ALA A 174 4.48 -1.56 -8.36
C ALA A 174 5.96 -1.66 -8.74
N ALA A 175 6.29 -2.49 -9.73
CA ALA A 175 7.65 -2.57 -10.24
C ALA A 175 8.05 -1.19 -10.77
N ILE A 176 8.91 -0.49 -10.04
CA ILE A 176 9.44 0.80 -10.48
C ILE A 176 10.32 0.50 -11.69
N PRO A 177 10.01 1.02 -12.89
CA PRO A 177 10.89 0.87 -14.03
C PRO A 177 12.27 1.39 -13.61
N LEU A 178 13.29 0.55 -13.69
CA LEU A 178 14.65 1.00 -13.44
C LEU A 178 14.87 2.25 -14.30
N PRO A 179 15.46 3.33 -13.75
CA PRO A 179 15.76 4.51 -14.55
C PRO A 179 16.44 4.04 -15.82
N ALA A 180 15.92 4.42 -17.00
CA ALA A 180 16.45 3.98 -18.28
C ALA A 180 17.97 4.22 -18.41
N GLY A 181 18.50 5.15 -17.59
CA GLY A 181 19.92 5.40 -17.40
C GLY A 181 20.74 4.21 -16.88
N PHE A 182 20.20 3.28 -16.09
CA PHE A 182 21.01 2.19 -15.53
C PHE A 182 21.41 1.15 -16.60
N PRO A 183 20.48 0.62 -17.43
CA PRO A 183 20.86 -0.17 -18.60
C PRO A 183 21.76 0.60 -19.58
N LEU A 184 21.49 1.89 -19.80
CA LEU A 184 22.31 2.74 -20.68
C LEU A 184 23.72 2.96 -20.12
N LEU A 185 23.87 3.10 -18.80
CA LEU A 185 25.15 3.25 -18.13
C LEU A 185 25.95 1.96 -18.19
N LEU A 186 25.32 0.81 -17.97
CA LEU A 186 25.95 -0.49 -18.15
C LEU A 186 26.37 -0.72 -19.61
N ALA A 187 25.53 -0.36 -20.57
CA ALA A 187 25.85 -0.42 -21.99
C ALA A 187 27.03 0.52 -22.35
N GLY A 188 27.02 1.74 -21.80
CA GLY A 188 28.09 2.73 -21.98
C GLY A 188 29.42 2.27 -21.40
N LEU A 189 29.42 1.75 -20.17
CA LEU A 189 30.61 1.17 -19.52
C LEU A 189 31.12 -0.07 -20.25
N GLY A 190 30.22 -0.94 -20.71
CA GLY A 190 30.55 -2.09 -21.54
C GLY A 190 31.23 -1.67 -22.85
N GLY A 191 30.68 -0.66 -23.53
CA GLY A 191 31.28 -0.08 -24.73
C GLY A 191 32.67 0.52 -24.49
N LEU A 192 32.85 1.23 -23.37
CA LEU A 192 34.13 1.82 -22.99
C LEU A 192 35.22 0.76 -22.73
N ALA A 193 34.85 -0.34 -22.06
CA ALA A 193 35.75 -1.46 -21.78
C ALA A 193 36.23 -2.15 -23.08
N VAL A 194 35.34 -2.29 -24.07
CA VAL A 194 35.70 -2.83 -25.39
C VAL A 194 36.66 -1.89 -26.13
N LEU A 195 36.43 -0.58 -26.11
CA LEU A 195 37.32 0.40 -26.73
C LEU A 195 38.73 0.38 -26.12
N ARG A 196 38.84 0.19 -24.80
CA ARG A 196 40.14 0.11 -24.10
C ARG A 196 40.98 -1.09 -24.55
N ARG A 197 40.36 -2.22 -24.93
CA ARG A 197 41.07 -3.41 -25.43
C ARG A 197 41.66 -3.25 -26.84
N ARG A 198 41.18 -2.28 -27.64
CA ARG A 198 41.64 -2.07 -29.02
C ARG A 198 42.91 -1.23 -29.12
N LYS A 199 43.31 -0.50 -28.07
CA LYS A 199 44.60 0.20 -28.01
C LYS A 199 45.73 -0.73 -27.56
N LYS A 200 46.16 -1.66 -28.43
CA LYS A 200 47.52 -2.22 -28.33
C LYS A 200 48.47 -1.26 -29.07
N PRO A 201 49.52 -0.73 -28.41
CA PRO A 201 50.53 0.07 -29.11
C PRO A 201 51.28 -0.81 -30.12
N ALA A 202 51.46 -0.28 -31.32
CA ALA A 202 52.35 -0.82 -32.35
C ALA A 202 53.79 -0.36 -32.07
#